data_AF-A0A3C1SGN3-F1
#
_entry.id   AF-A0A3C1SGN3-F1
#
_cell.length_a   1.000
_cell.length_b   1.000
_cell.length_c   1.000
_cell.angle_alpha   90.00
_cell.angle_beta   90.00
_cell.angle_gamma   90.00
#
_symmetry.space_group_name_H-M   'P 1'
#
loop_
_entity.id
_entity.type
_entity.pdbx_description
1 polymer ?
#
loop_
_entity_poly.entity_id
_entity_poly.type
_entity_poly.pdbx_seq_one_letter_code
_entity_poly.pdbx_strand_id
1 'polypeptide(L)' 'MLAKITSKHQVTIPKQFMEQFKDVEYFDLALKDGLLLLKPNLRIRNLKRSELKSKGSD' A
#
# COMPACT_ATOMS: atom_id res chain seq x y z
N MET A 1 -12.35 -1.44 -13.63
CA MET A 1 -12.04 0.00 -13.50
C MET A 1 -10.52 0.15 -13.54
N LEU A 2 -9.98 1.02 -14.39
CA LEU A 2 -8.52 1.15 -14.56
C LEU A 2 -7.99 2.21 -13.59
N ALA A 3 -6.91 1.90 -12.86
CA ALA A 3 -6.18 2.88 -12.07
C ALA A 3 -5.02 3.44 -12.90
N LYS A 4 -4.79 4.76 -12.83
CA LYS A 4 -3.69 5.42 -13.53
C LYS A 4 -2.42 5.36 -12.69
N ILE A 5 -1.30 5.03 -13.33
CA ILE A 5 0.04 5.20 -12.77
C ILE A 5 0.48 6.65 -13.01
N THR A 6 0.94 7.35 -11.97
CA THR A 6 1.47 8.72 -12.08
C THR A 6 2.99 8.73 -12.32
N SER A 7 3.57 9.91 -12.50
CA SER A 7 5.00 10.13 -12.78
C SER A 7 5.99 9.60 -11.72
N LYS A 8 5.49 9.08 -10.59
CA LYS A 8 6.30 8.50 -9.50
C LYS A 8 5.91 7.06 -9.16
N HIS A 9 5.33 6.32 -10.11
CA HIS A 9 4.80 4.97 -9.87
C HIS A 9 3.72 4.91 -8.79
N GLN A 10 3.02 6.03 -8.54
CA GLN A 10 1.91 6.05 -7.60
C GLN A 10 0.65 5.54 -8.29
N VAL A 11 -0.12 4.70 -7.58
CA VAL A 11 -1.42 4.21 -8.02
C VAL A 11 -2.48 4.88 -7.15
N THR A 12 -3.48 5.50 -7.78
CA THR A 12 -4.62 6.05 -7.04
C THR A 12 -5.66 4.96 -6.85
N ILE A 13 -5.98 4.65 -5.59
CA ILE A 13 -7.08 3.73 -5.24
C ILE A 13 -8.38 4.54 -5.14
N PRO A 14 -9.44 4.18 -5.90
CA PRO A 14 -10.72 4.87 -5.84
C PRO A 14 -11.36 4.80 -4.45
N LYS A 15 -12.00 5.90 -4.02
CA LYS A 15 -12.55 6.07 -2.67
C LYS A 15 -13.47 4.92 -2.23
N GLN A 16 -14.36 4.45 -3.10
CA GLN A 16 -15.31 3.35 -2.81
C GLN A 16 -14.63 2.05 -2.34
N PHE A 17 -13.38 1.78 -2.74
CA PHE A 17 -12.62 0.62 -2.25
C PHE A 17 -11.98 0.89 -0.90
N MET A 18 -11.52 2.12 -0.66
CA MET A 18 -10.91 2.52 0.61
C MET A 18 -11.93 2.62 1.75
N GLU A 19 -13.21 2.85 1.47
CA GLU A 19 -14.27 2.93 2.50
C GLU A 19 -14.45 1.64 3.32
N GLN A 20 -14.02 0.49 2.77
CA GLN A 20 -14.04 -0.79 3.47
C GLN A 20 -12.88 -0.94 4.48
N PHE A 21 -11.86 -0.09 4.36
CA PHE A 21 -10.62 -0.14 5.13
C PHE A 21 -10.54 1.07 6.07
N LYS A 22 -10.91 0.89 7.34
CA LYS A 22 -10.75 1.93 8.36
C LYS A 22 -9.30 1.98 8.84
N ASP A 23 -8.74 3.18 8.94
CA ASP A 23 -7.43 3.47 9.53
C ASP A 23 -6.24 2.77 8.87
N VAL A 24 -6.31 2.52 7.55
CA VAL A 24 -5.22 1.92 6.78
C VAL A 24 -4.36 3.03 6.16
N GLU A 25 -3.15 3.17 6.70
CA GLU A 25 -2.15 4.13 6.17
C GLU A 25 -1.13 3.47 5.25
N TYR A 26 -0.88 2.17 5.43
CA TYR A 26 0.14 1.42 4.72
C TYR A 26 -0.41 0.10 4.22
N PHE A 27 0.11 -0.36 3.08
CA PHE A 27 -0.17 -1.66 2.51
C PHE A 27 1.15 -2.43 2.36
N ASP A 28 1.14 -3.70 2.74
CA ASP A 28 2.19 -4.63 2.34
C ASP A 28 1.97 -4.99 0.87
N LEU A 29 3.05 -4.92 0.09
CA LEU A 29 3.05 -5.26 -1.33
C LEU A 29 3.53 -6.70 -1.50
N ALA A 30 2.86 -7.46 -2.36
CA ALA A 30 3.33 -8.76 -2.80
C ALA A 30 3.02 -8.97 -4.28
N LEU A 31 3.90 -9.68 -4.99
CA LEU A 31 3.61 -10.19 -6.32
C LEU A 31 3.19 -11.65 -6.20
N LYS A 32 2.05 -12.00 -6.82
CA LYS A 32 1.56 -13.37 -6.88
C LYS A 32 0.90 -13.60 -8.23
N ASP A 33 1.38 -14.57 -9.00
CA ASP A 33 0.80 -14.97 -10.28
C ASP A 33 0.63 -13.79 -11.27
N GLY A 34 1.61 -12.87 -11.30
CA GLY A 34 1.56 -11.66 -12.12
C GLY A 34 0.66 -10.54 -11.58
N LEU A 35 0.04 -10.73 -10.41
CA LEU A 35 -0.81 -9.76 -9.74
C LEU A 35 -0.05 -9.03 -8.64
N LEU A 36 -0.21 -7.71 -8.58
CA LEU A 36 0.23 -6.90 -7.44
C LEU A 36 -0.87 -6.92 -6.37
N LEU A 37 -0.59 -7.55 -5.24
CA LEU A 37 -1.47 -7.61 -4.07
C LEU A 37 -1.10 -6.51 -3.08
N LEU A 38 -2.09 -5.71 -2.70
CA LEU A 38 -1.99 -4.71 -1.64
C LEU A 38 -2.74 -5.24 -0.41
N LYS A 39 -2.00 -5.57 0.65
CA LYS A 39 -2.59 -6.07 1.90
C LYS A 39 -2.57 -4.95 2.95
N PRO A 40 -3.72 -4.52 3.50
CA PRO A 40 -3.75 -3.52 4.56
C PRO A 40 -2.82 -3.88 5.72
N ASN A 41 -1.89 -3.00 6.07
CA ASN A 41 -0.99 -3.20 7.20
C ASN A 41 -1.47 -2.40 8.42
N LEU A 42 -2.18 -3.07 9.31
CA LEU A 42 -2.77 -2.48 10.53
C LEU A 42 -1.77 -2.31 11.68
N ARG A 43 -0.52 -2.78 11.51
CA ARG A 43 0.54 -2.78 12.55
C ARG A 43 1.42 -1.53 12.51
N ILE A 44 1.35 -0.72 11.45
CA ILE A 44 2.19 0.47 11.28
C ILE A 44 1.54 1.74 11.89
N ARG A 45 0.68 1.61 12.90
CA ARG A 45 0.10 2.79 13.55
C ARG A 45 1.11 3.63 14.35
N ASN A 46 2.31 3.10 14.65
CA ASN A 46 3.30 3.75 15.52
C ASN A 46 4.77 3.71 15.00
N LEU A 47 5.04 3.28 13.76
CA LEU A 47 6.44 3.26 13.29
C LEU A 47 6.88 4.67 12.90
N LYS A 48 7.99 5.13 13.48
CA LYS A 48 8.61 6.38 13.02
C LYS A 48 9.10 6.18 11.59
N ARG A 49 9.02 7.21 10.73
CA ARG A 49 9.43 7.14 9.31
C ARG A 49 10.85 6.58 9.07
N SER A 50 11.72 6.61 10.08
CA SER A 50 13.05 5.99 10.07
C SER A 50 13.04 4.46 10.01
N GLU A 51 12.04 3.82 10.60
CA GLU A 51 11.94 2.35 10.72
C GLU A 51 11.26 1.70 9.50
N LEU A 52 10.52 2.50 8.72
CA LEU A 52 9.91 2.06 7.46
C LEU A 52 10.94 1.82 6.34
N LYS A 53 12.12 2.46 6.40
CA LYS A 53 13.15 2.36 5.35
C LYS A 53 13.98 1.07 5.44
N SER A 54 14.02 0.39 6.58
CA SER A 54 14.81 -0.83 6.76
C SER A 54 14.11 -2.10 6.28
N LYS A 55 12.80 -2.05 6.03
CA LYS A 55 11.98 -3.22 5.61
C LYS A 55 11.84 -3.39 4.10
N GLY A 56 12.41 -2.49 3.29
CA GLY A 56 12.27 -2.50 1.82
C GLY A 56 13.50 -2.97 1.05
N SER A 57 14.48 -3.60 1.71
CA SER A 57 15.78 -3.98 1.11
C SER A 57 16.07 -5.49 1.13
N ASP A 58 15.05 -6.35 1.22
CA ASP A 58 15.20 -7.80 1.00
C ASP A 58 14.42 -8.22 -0.25
#